data_AF-A0A9P4I7E9-F1
#
_entry.id   AF-A0A9P4I7E9-F1
#
_cell.length_a   1.000
_cell.length_b   1.000
_cell.length_c   1.000
_cell.angle_alpha   90.00
_cell.angle_beta   90.00
_cell.angle_gamma   90.00
#
_symmetry.space_group_name_H-M   'P 1'
#
loop_
_entity.id
_entity.type
_entity.pdbx_description
1 polymer ?
#
loop_
_entity_poly.entity_id
_entity_poly.type
_entity_poly.pdbx_seq_one_letter_code
_entity_poly.pdbx_strand_id
1 'polypeptide(L)'
;PPTKKETWQVQKAALNSKFPTGWSPRKRLSPDAMDGIRALHAQDPVSFSTAVLAEHFKVSPEAVRRILKSKWRPTEAEQEDKRLRWDRRGERIWTQLAELGTRPPKKWRQMGVGSASGDAVPAWK
;
A
#
# COMPACT_ATOMS: atom_id res chain seq x y z
N PRO A 1 41.72 -0.09 18.73
CA PRO A 1 40.48 0.25 19.47
C PRO A 1 39.28 0.36 18.51
N PRO A 2 38.12 -0.25 18.81
CA PRO A 2 36.94 -0.13 17.96
C PRO A 2 36.48 1.35 17.95
N THR A 3 36.30 1.90 16.75
CA THR A 3 35.83 3.27 16.56
C THR A 3 34.43 3.43 17.15
N LYS A 4 34.19 4.53 17.89
CA LYS A 4 32.85 4.84 18.39
C LYS A 4 31.91 4.98 17.20
N LYS A 5 30.82 4.20 17.19
CA LYS A 5 29.80 4.29 16.14
C LYS A 5 29.18 5.68 16.13
N GLU A 6 28.97 6.22 14.93
CA GLU A 6 28.30 7.51 14.78
C GLU A 6 26.82 7.41 15.18
N THR A 7 26.23 8.53 15.58
CA THR A 7 24.86 8.59 16.11
C THR A 7 23.83 8.02 15.13
N TRP A 8 23.97 8.26 13.82
CA TRP A 8 23.06 7.73 12.81
C TRP A 8 23.13 6.20 12.69
N GLN A 9 24.30 5.59 12.92
CA GLN A 9 24.48 4.14 12.88
C GLN A 9 23.75 3.47 14.05
N VAL A 10 23.84 4.08 15.24
CA VAL A 10 23.14 3.62 16.45
C VAL A 10 21.62 3.74 16.24
N GLN A 11 21.14 4.87 15.71
CA GLN A 11 19.72 5.07 15.42
C GLN A 11 19.21 4.08 14.37
N LYS A 12 19.96 3.84 13.30
CA LYS A 12 19.59 2.87 12.27
C LYS A 12 19.53 1.44 12.80
N ALA A 13 20.50 1.04 13.63
CA ALA A 13 20.50 -0.26 14.29
C ALA A 13 19.30 -0.40 15.25
N ALA A 14 18.98 0.64 16.03
CA ALA A 14 17.82 0.66 16.90
C ALA A 14 16.50 0.56 16.10
N LEU A 15 16.39 1.23 14.96
CA LEU A 15 15.22 1.12 14.08
C LEU A 15 15.06 -0.28 13.50
N ASN A 16 16.14 -0.90 13.01
CA ASN A 16 16.10 -2.27 12.50
C ASN A 16 15.69 -3.27 13.59
N SER A 17 16.16 -3.07 14.82
CA SER A 17 15.78 -3.91 15.96
C SER A 17 14.31 -3.73 16.35
N LYS A 18 13.79 -2.50 16.35
CA LYS A 18 12.38 -2.21 16.67
C LYS A 18 11.41 -2.66 15.57
N PHE A 19 11.84 -2.62 14.31
CA PHE A 19 11.01 -2.88 13.14
C PHE A 19 11.66 -3.93 12.22
N PRO A 20 11.68 -5.22 12.63
CA PRO A 20 12.37 -6.27 11.88
C PRO A 20 11.75 -6.54 10.50
N THR A 21 10.44 -6.34 10.34
CA THR A 21 9.73 -6.42 9.05
C THR A 21 9.73 -5.10 8.27
N GLY A 22 10.48 -4.11 8.75
CA GLY A 22 10.54 -2.76 8.20
C GLY A 22 9.50 -1.81 8.78
N TRP A 23 9.66 -0.52 8.48
CA TRP A 23 8.76 0.53 8.92
C TRP A 23 7.43 0.47 8.15
N SER A 24 6.35 0.12 8.85
CA SER A 24 4.99 0.03 8.30
C SER A 24 4.03 0.98 9.03
N PRO A 25 3.83 2.22 8.53
CA PRO A 25 2.89 3.16 9.13
C PRO A 25 1.47 2.57 9.19
N ARG A 26 0.84 2.63 10.36
CA ARG A 26 -0.54 2.12 10.55
C ARG A 26 -1.58 2.93 9.76
N LYS A 27 -1.39 4.24 9.63
CA LYS A 27 -2.32 5.17 8.95
C LYS A 27 -1.73 5.65 7.62
N ARG A 28 -1.44 4.73 6.69
CA ARG A 28 -0.96 5.10 5.36
C ARG A 28 -2.14 5.45 4.47
N LEU A 29 -2.14 6.66 3.92
CA LEU A 29 -3.15 7.07 2.95
C LEU A 29 -3.00 6.23 1.67
N SER A 30 -4.13 5.80 1.09
CA SER A 30 -4.09 5.10 -0.20
C SER A 30 -3.68 6.06 -1.31
N PRO A 31 -3.01 5.58 -2.38
CA PRO A 31 -2.69 6.40 -3.55
C PRO A 31 -3.92 7.14 -4.09
N ASP A 32 -5.04 6.42 -4.22
CA ASP A 32 -6.30 6.98 -4.74
C ASP A 32 -6.86 8.09 -3.83
N ALA A 33 -6.72 7.95 -2.50
CA ALA A 33 -7.14 9.01 -1.59
C ALA A 33 -6.23 10.25 -1.68
N MET A 34 -4.92 10.08 -1.96
CA MET A 34 -4.05 11.23 -2.26
C MET A 34 -4.49 11.96 -3.54
N ASP A 35 -4.89 11.21 -4.57
CA ASP A 35 -5.39 11.79 -5.82
C ASP A 35 -6.77 12.44 -5.63
N GLY A 36 -7.63 11.87 -4.79
CA GLY A 36 -8.89 12.49 -4.37
C GLY A 36 -8.67 13.84 -3.67
N ILE A 37 -7.71 13.94 -2.76
CA ILE A 37 -7.33 15.22 -2.12
C ILE A 37 -6.93 16.26 -3.17
N ARG A 38 -6.11 15.86 -4.16
CA ARG A 38 -5.68 16.76 -5.25
C ARG A 38 -6.87 17.20 -6.11
N ALA A 39 -7.77 16.28 -6.44
CA ALA A 39 -8.94 16.58 -7.26
C ALA A 39 -9.90 17.55 -6.56
N LEU A 40 -10.20 17.33 -5.28
CA LEU A 40 -11.07 18.21 -4.49
C LEU A 40 -10.48 19.62 -4.36
N HIS A 41 -9.21 19.72 -3.97
CA HIS A 41 -8.54 21.02 -3.85
C HIS A 41 -8.38 21.74 -5.21
N ALA A 42 -8.33 21.01 -6.33
CA ALA A 42 -8.28 21.61 -7.66
C ALA A 42 -9.64 22.15 -8.12
N GLN A 43 -10.75 21.57 -7.66
CA GLN A 43 -12.11 22.02 -7.99
C GLN A 43 -12.47 23.32 -7.27
N ASP A 44 -12.25 23.38 -5.96
CA ASP A 44 -12.49 24.58 -5.16
C ASP A 44 -11.46 24.69 -4.02
N PRO A 45 -10.34 25.41 -4.24
CA PRO A 45 -9.32 25.60 -3.21
C PRO A 45 -9.79 26.37 -1.97
N VAL A 46 -10.86 27.17 -2.11
CA VAL A 46 -11.38 28.03 -1.02
C VAL A 46 -12.18 27.16 -0.05
N SER A 47 -13.12 26.37 -0.56
CA SER A 47 -13.91 25.46 0.27
C SER A 47 -13.10 24.26 0.73
N PHE A 48 -12.29 23.66 -0.15
CA PHE A 48 -11.43 22.53 0.17
C PHE A 48 -10.03 22.99 0.60
N SER A 49 -9.98 23.86 1.61
CA SER A 49 -8.72 24.32 2.18
C SER A 49 -7.93 23.19 2.84
N THR A 50 -6.63 23.41 3.05
CA THR A 50 -5.74 22.40 3.68
C THR A 50 -6.21 21.95 5.06
N ALA A 51 -6.83 22.84 5.86
CA ALA A 51 -7.35 22.51 7.19
C ALA A 51 -8.58 21.58 7.10
N VAL A 52 -9.50 21.89 6.17
CA VAL A 52 -10.71 21.09 5.94
C VAL A 52 -10.36 19.68 5.43
N LEU A 53 -9.44 19.59 4.46
CA LEU A 53 -8.97 18.29 3.96
C LEU A 53 -8.25 17.48 5.03
N ALA A 54 -7.44 18.15 5.87
CA ALA A 54 -6.74 17.49 6.97
C ALA A 54 -7.72 16.87 7.98
N GLU A 55 -8.78 17.62 8.31
CA GLU A 55 -9.82 17.15 9.22
C GLU A 55 -10.64 16.00 8.62
N HIS A 56 -10.99 16.08 7.33
CA HIS A 56 -11.78 15.05 6.66
C HIS A 56 -11.00 13.73 6.53
N PHE A 57 -9.77 13.80 6.03
CA PHE A 57 -8.92 12.61 5.83
C PHE A 57 -8.18 12.16 7.10
N LYS A 58 -8.36 12.87 8.23
CA LYS A 58 -7.73 12.60 9.53
C LYS A 58 -6.19 12.48 9.41
N VAL A 59 -5.61 13.39 8.63
CA VAL A 59 -4.16 13.51 8.40
C VAL A 59 -3.66 14.88 8.87
N SER A 60 -2.37 15.01 9.12
CA SER A 60 -1.79 16.31 9.47
C SER A 60 -1.93 17.31 8.32
N PRO A 61 -2.21 18.61 8.59
CA PRO A 61 -2.21 19.67 7.57
C PRO A 61 -0.91 19.72 6.76
N GLU A 62 0.23 19.39 7.37
CA GLU A 62 1.52 19.35 6.69
C GLU A 62 1.61 18.20 5.68
N ALA A 63 0.95 17.06 5.96
CA ALA A 63 0.85 15.97 5.00
C ALA A 63 0.02 16.38 3.79
N VAL A 64 -1.10 17.09 3.99
CA VAL A 64 -1.93 17.64 2.91
C VAL A 64 -1.11 18.61 2.06
N ARG A 65 -0.38 19.54 2.67
CA ARG A 65 0.53 20.46 1.94
C ARG A 65 1.56 19.72 1.11
N ARG A 66 2.18 18.66 1.65
CA ARG A 66 3.14 17.83 0.89
C ARG A 66 2.48 17.12 -0.29
N ILE A 67 1.26 16.60 -0.12
CA ILE A 67 0.48 15.94 -1.18
C ILE A 67 0.17 16.93 -2.31
N LEU A 68 -0.27 18.14 -1.96
CA LEU A 68 -0.61 19.20 -2.91
C LEU A 68 0.63 19.79 -3.60
N LYS A 69 1.76 19.90 -2.89
CA LYS A 69 3.04 20.38 -3.44
C LYS A 69 3.68 19.38 -4.41
N SER A 70 3.47 18.08 -4.19
CA SER A 70 4.02 17.03 -5.03
C SER A 70 3.35 17.01 -6.40
N LYS A 71 4.14 17.19 -7.46
CA LYS A 71 3.68 17.13 -8.86
C LYS A 71 3.76 15.73 -9.47
N TRP A 72 4.42 14.78 -8.81
CA TRP A 72 4.59 13.45 -9.36
C TRP A 72 3.25 12.74 -9.54
N ARG A 73 3.01 12.23 -10.75
CA ARG A 73 1.88 11.37 -11.11
C ARG A 73 2.42 10.20 -11.92
N PRO A 74 1.93 8.97 -11.68
CA PRO A 74 2.39 7.82 -12.43
C PRO A 74 1.97 7.94 -13.89
N THR A 75 2.88 7.63 -14.81
CA THR A 75 2.55 7.51 -16.23
C THR A 75 1.61 6.32 -16.46
N GLU A 76 0.96 6.25 -17.63
CA GLU A 76 0.02 5.18 -17.95
C GLU A 76 0.68 3.78 -17.85
N ALA A 77 1.89 3.65 -18.39
CA ALA A 77 2.69 2.42 -18.27
C ALA A 77 3.03 2.08 -16.81
N GLU A 78 3.35 3.06 -15.97
CA GLU A 78 3.61 2.83 -14.54
C GLU A 78 2.34 2.43 -13.78
N GLN A 79 1.17 2.93 -14.19
CA GLN A 79 -0.11 2.53 -13.62
C GLN A 79 -0.43 1.08 -13.99
N GLU A 80 -0.19 0.68 -15.23
CA GLU A 80 -0.30 -0.71 -15.68
C GLU A 80 0.62 -1.65 -14.89
N ASP A 81 1.89 -1.30 -14.77
CA ASP A 81 2.86 -2.09 -14.00
C ASP A 81 2.44 -2.20 -12.52
N LYS A 82 1.88 -1.13 -11.92
CA LYS A 82 1.29 -1.22 -10.57
C LYS A 82 0.10 -2.20 -10.52
N ARG A 83 -0.81 -2.15 -11.49
CA ARG A 83 -1.96 -3.07 -11.57
C ARG A 83 -1.48 -4.52 -11.67
N LEU A 84 -0.54 -4.80 -12.57
CA LEU A 84 0.06 -6.12 -12.75
C LEU A 84 0.77 -6.62 -11.49
N ARG A 85 1.54 -5.76 -10.81
CA ARG A 85 2.18 -6.12 -9.52
C ARG A 85 1.15 -6.41 -8.44
N TRP A 86 0.04 -5.68 -8.41
CA TRP A 86 -1.05 -5.92 -7.48
C TRP A 86 -1.73 -7.26 -7.76
N ASP A 87 -2.01 -7.56 -9.03
CA ASP A 87 -2.62 -8.82 -9.44
C ASP A 87 -1.71 -10.01 -9.10
N ARG A 88 -0.42 -9.97 -9.46
CA ARG A 88 0.58 -11.00 -9.08
C ARG A 88 0.68 -11.18 -7.57
N ARG A 89 0.64 -10.08 -6.81
CA ARG A 89 0.64 -10.15 -5.34
C ARG A 89 -0.62 -10.84 -4.82
N GLY A 90 -1.77 -10.51 -5.39
CA GLY A 90 -3.05 -11.10 -5.02
C GLY A 90 -3.11 -12.59 -5.33
N GLU A 91 -2.61 -13.02 -6.49
CA GLU A 91 -2.46 -14.44 -6.84
C GLU A 91 -1.65 -15.16 -5.76
N ARG A 92 -0.44 -14.67 -5.46
CA ARG A 92 0.44 -15.29 -4.45
C ARG A 92 -0.23 -15.40 -3.07
N ILE A 93 -0.89 -14.33 -2.61
CA ILE A 93 -1.56 -14.33 -1.30
C ILE A 93 -2.72 -15.32 -1.29
N TRP A 94 -3.55 -15.32 -2.34
CA TRP A 94 -4.71 -16.20 -2.39
C TRP A 94 -4.35 -17.66 -2.63
N THR A 95 -3.25 -17.95 -3.34
CA THR A 95 -2.71 -19.31 -3.44
C THR A 95 -2.31 -19.82 -2.06
N GLN A 96 -1.53 -19.04 -1.29
CA GLN A 96 -1.15 -19.41 0.07
C GLN A 96 -2.36 -19.60 0.99
N LEU A 97 -3.36 -18.71 0.89
CA LEU A 97 -4.60 -18.84 1.68
C LEU A 97 -5.44 -20.05 1.26
N ALA A 98 -5.47 -20.39 -0.03
CA ALA A 98 -6.17 -21.57 -0.54
C ALA A 98 -5.54 -22.87 -0.05
N GLU A 99 -4.20 -22.93 -0.02
CA GLU A 99 -3.45 -24.05 0.56
C GLU A 99 -3.75 -24.22 2.05
N LEU A 100 -3.97 -23.12 2.77
CA LEU A 100 -4.41 -23.12 4.17
C LEU A 100 -5.92 -23.42 4.34
N GLY A 101 -6.66 -23.74 3.27
CA GLY A 101 -8.06 -24.12 3.30
C GLY A 101 -9.07 -22.96 3.23
N THR A 102 -8.62 -21.72 2.98
CA THR A 102 -9.52 -20.57 2.82
C THR A 102 -10.05 -20.49 1.38
N ARG A 103 -11.37 -20.32 1.21
CA ARG A 103 -12.00 -20.22 -0.12
C ARG A 103 -11.62 -18.92 -0.86
N PRO A 104 -10.98 -18.97 -2.04
CA PRO A 104 -10.64 -17.76 -2.79
C PRO A 104 -11.88 -17.05 -3.41
N PRO A 105 -11.85 -15.71 -3.51
CA PRO A 105 -12.89 -14.93 -4.19
C PRO A 105 -13.06 -15.29 -5.66
N LYS A 106 -14.23 -14.93 -6.24
CA LYS A 106 -14.61 -15.28 -7.63
C LYS A 106 -13.54 -14.88 -8.66
N LYS A 107 -12.98 -13.66 -8.55
CA LYS A 107 -11.91 -13.17 -9.45
C LYS A 107 -10.74 -14.16 -9.50
N TRP A 108 -10.22 -14.57 -8.35
CA TRP A 108 -9.03 -15.42 -8.26
C TRP A 108 -9.31 -16.86 -8.67
N ARG A 109 -10.51 -17.39 -8.38
CA ARG A 109 -10.91 -18.73 -8.84
C ARG A 109 -11.00 -18.84 -10.35
N GLN A 110 -11.49 -17.80 -11.03
CA GLN A 110 -11.53 -17.76 -12.50
C GLN A 110 -10.13 -17.73 -13.11
N MET A 111 -9.14 -17.20 -12.39
CA MET A 111 -7.73 -17.21 -12.79
C MET A 111 -6.99 -18.50 -12.38
N GLY A 112 -7.70 -19.51 -11.87
CA GLY A 112 -7.11 -20.81 -11.48
C GLY A 112 -6.48 -20.85 -10.08
N VAL A 113 -6.63 -19.80 -9.26
CA VAL A 113 -6.08 -19.80 -7.90
C VAL A 113 -6.86 -20.77 -7.01
N GLY A 114 -6.14 -21.77 -6.46
CA GLY A 114 -6.70 -22.79 -5.59
C GLY A 114 -7.53 -23.86 -6.30
N SER A 115 -7.43 -23.98 -7.64
CA SER A 115 -7.92 -25.18 -8.33
C SER A 115 -6.96 -26.35 -8.09
N ALA A 116 -7.48 -27.54 -7.81
CA ALA A 116 -6.64 -28.74 -7.82
C ALA A 116 -6.30 -29.11 -9.27
N SER A 117 -5.12 -29.67 -9.48
CA SER A 117 -4.76 -30.25 -10.78
C SER A 117 -5.49 -31.58 -11.00
N GLY A 118 -6.23 -31.70 -12.11
CA GLY A 118 -6.97 -32.92 -12.47
C GLY A 118 -8.31 -33.09 -11.74
N ASP A 119 -8.68 -34.33 -11.41
CA ASP A 119 -9.96 -34.68 -10.78
C ASP A 119 -9.99 -34.50 -9.24
N ALA A 120 -8.92 -33.95 -8.66
CA ALA A 120 -8.81 -33.77 -7.22
C ALA A 120 -9.72 -32.64 -6.71
N VAL A 121 -10.19 -32.76 -5.47
CA VAL A 121 -10.96 -31.71 -4.78
C VAL A 121 -9.97 -30.66 -4.23
N PRO A 122 -10.18 -29.36 -4.48
CA PRO A 122 -9.28 -28.34 -3.96
C PRO A 122 -9.37 -28.24 -2.42
N ALA A 123 -8.25 -27.91 -1.76
CA ALA A 123 -8.11 -27.94 -0.30
C ALA A 123 -9.11 -27.08 0.50
N TRP A 124 -9.78 -26.12 -0.15
CA TRP A 124 -10.79 -25.26 0.46
C TRP A 124 -12.24 -25.76 0.27
N LYS A 125 -12.44 -26.87 -0.45
CA LYS A 125 -13.75 -27.45 -0.78
C LYS A 125 -14.06 -28.69 0.03
#